data_AF-D4H7M4-F1
#
_entry.id   AF-D4H7M4-F1
#
_cell.length_a   1.000
_cell.length_b   1.000
_cell.length_c   1.000
_cell.angle_alpha   90.00
_cell.angle_beta   90.00
_cell.angle_gamma   90.00
#
_symmetry.space_group_name_H-M   'P 1'
#
loop_
_entity.id
_entity.type
_entity.pdbx_description
1 polymer ?
#
loop_
_entity_poly.entity_id
_entity_poly.type
_entity_poly.pdbx_seq_one_letter_code
_entity_poly.pdbx_strand_id
1 'polypeptide(L)'
;MTEKEKMLDISFFNPKRAHVKAEVKAASIIIVLWALCWMTTPILLKLTGDSQGIGPLTKATFIGFPLHYWLVAQGTTVGFVLLCLFFVILWNKLVKNSEH
;
A
#
# COMPACT_ATOMS: atom_id res chain seq x y z
N MET A 1 17.85 -25.29 28.63
CA MET A 1 17.43 -24.33 27.60
C MET A 1 18.25 -23.08 27.76
N THR A 2 19.14 -22.85 26.80
CA THR A 2 20.25 -21.90 26.88
C THR A 2 19.71 -20.50 26.57
N GLU A 3 20.11 -19.46 27.29
CA GLU A 3 19.62 -18.07 27.10
C GLU A 3 19.67 -17.59 25.63
N LYS A 4 20.58 -18.14 24.81
CA LYS A 4 20.63 -17.91 23.35
C LYS A 4 19.40 -18.42 22.58
N GLU A 5 18.76 -19.51 22.98
CA GLU A 5 17.57 -20.06 22.32
C GLU A 5 16.34 -19.18 22.54
N LYS A 6 16.22 -18.54 23.72
CA LYS A 6 15.19 -17.51 23.95
C LYS A 6 15.39 -16.26 23.08
N MET A 7 16.63 -15.94 22.72
CA MET A 7 16.93 -14.81 21.83
C MET A 7 16.65 -15.11 20.34
N LEU A 8 16.53 -16.39 19.98
CA LEU A 8 16.37 -16.89 18.61
C LEU A 8 15.01 -17.57 18.36
N ASP A 9 14.02 -17.34 19.22
CA ASP A 9 12.63 -17.71 18.95
C ASP A 9 12.02 -16.72 17.95
N ILE A 10 12.43 -16.88 16.69
CA ILE A 10 11.97 -16.10 15.53
C ILE A 10 10.69 -16.77 15.02
N SER A 11 9.57 -16.45 15.65
CA SER A 11 8.27 -16.90 15.16
C SER A 11 7.86 -16.02 13.97
N PHE A 12 8.10 -16.51 12.74
CA PHE A 12 7.87 -15.78 11.48
C PHE A 12 6.43 -15.24 11.32
N PHE A 13 5.45 -15.97 11.84
CA PHE A 13 4.03 -15.62 11.68
C PHE A 13 3.40 -15.03 12.95
N ASN A 14 4.13 -14.99 14.06
CA ASN A 14 3.62 -14.46 15.33
C ASN A 14 4.69 -13.62 16.03
N PRO A 15 4.87 -12.36 15.62
CA PRO A 15 5.88 -11.48 16.23
C PRO A 15 5.58 -11.32 17.73
N LYS A 16 6.51 -11.76 18.60
CA LYS A 16 6.32 -11.71 20.06
C LYS A 16 6.73 -10.38 20.68
N ARG A 17 7.70 -9.67 20.09
CA ARG A 17 8.28 -8.41 20.60
C ARG A 17 7.45 -7.20 20.19
N ALA A 18 7.28 -6.23 21.09
CA ALA A 18 6.46 -5.04 20.85
C ALA A 18 6.96 -4.19 19.66
N HIS A 19 8.27 -3.98 19.56
CA HIS A 19 8.90 -3.31 18.42
C HIS A 19 8.56 -3.99 17.09
N VAL A 20 8.79 -5.30 16.97
CA VAL A 20 8.51 -6.07 15.75
C VAL A 20 7.02 -6.05 15.40
N LYS A 21 6.12 -6.06 16.39
CA LYS A 21 4.67 -5.88 16.15
C LYS A 21 4.36 -4.51 15.56
N ALA A 22 5.03 -3.45 16.02
CA ALA A 22 4.84 -2.10 15.49
C ALA A 22 5.33 -1.98 14.04
N GLU A 23 6.47 -2.61 13.71
CA GLU A 23 6.99 -2.68 12.33
C GLU A 23 6.03 -3.41 11.39
N VAL A 24 5.56 -4.60 11.79
CA VAL A 24 4.59 -5.39 11.02
C VAL A 24 3.27 -4.62 10.85
N LYS A 25 2.83 -3.89 11.87
CA LYS A 25 1.64 -3.02 11.78
C LYS A 25 1.84 -1.88 10.78
N ALA A 26 3.00 -1.21 10.81
CA ALA A 26 3.30 -0.15 9.84
C ALA A 26 3.33 -0.70 8.41
N ALA A 27 4.03 -1.81 8.19
CA ALA A 27 4.13 -2.46 6.88
C ALA A 27 2.77 -2.96 6.36
N SER A 28 1.97 -3.61 7.20
CA SER A 28 0.64 -4.11 6.81
C SER A 28 -0.32 -2.98 6.41
N ILE A 29 -0.30 -1.85 7.11
CA ILE A 29 -1.10 -0.66 6.74
C ILE A 29 -0.74 -0.20 5.32
N ILE A 30 0.55 -0.11 5.00
CA ILE A 30 1.00 0.33 3.67
C ILE A 30 0.61 -0.67 2.58
N ILE A 31 0.76 -1.97 2.83
CA ILE A 31 0.37 -3.02 1.88
C ILE A 31 -1.13 -2.96 1.59
N VAL A 32 -1.96 -2.75 2.61
CA VAL A 32 -3.42 -2.58 2.45
C VAL A 32 -3.72 -1.32 1.64
N LEU A 33 -3.10 -0.19 1.96
CA LEU A 33 -3.30 1.06 1.21
C LEU A 33 -2.82 0.94 -0.24
N TRP A 34 -1.71 0.25 -0.48
CA TRP A 34 -1.21 -0.04 -1.83
C TRP A 34 -2.22 -0.87 -2.62
N ALA A 35 -2.77 -1.94 -2.02
CA ALA A 35 -3.79 -2.76 -2.66
C ALA A 35 -5.05 -1.94 -2.99
N LEU A 36 -5.48 -1.04 -2.10
CA LEU A 36 -6.61 -0.13 -2.35
C LEU A 36 -6.32 0.86 -3.49
N CYS A 37 -5.14 1.47 -3.50
CA CYS A 37 -4.70 2.36 -4.58
C CYS A 37 -4.67 1.63 -5.93
N TRP A 38 -4.14 0.41 -5.97
CA TRP A 38 -4.12 -0.42 -7.17
C TRP A 38 -5.54 -0.78 -7.64
N MET A 39 -6.43 -1.13 -6.71
CA MET A 39 -7.81 -1.50 -7.03
C MET A 39 -8.69 -0.32 -7.45
N THR A 40 -8.28 0.92 -7.17
CA THR A 40 -9.07 2.11 -7.47
C THR A 40 -9.40 2.22 -8.96
N THR A 41 -8.43 1.95 -9.84
CA THR A 41 -8.64 2.08 -11.29
C THR A 41 -9.62 1.05 -11.88
N PRO A 42 -9.48 -0.27 -11.65
CA PRO A 42 -10.46 -1.23 -12.15
C PRO A 42 -11.85 -1.03 -11.55
N ILE A 43 -11.95 -0.57 -10.29
CA ILE A 43 -13.23 -0.20 -9.67
C ILE A 43 -13.86 1.00 -10.39
N LEU A 44 -13.09 2.06 -10.64
CA LEU A 44 -13.57 3.25 -11.36
C LEU A 44 -14.02 2.90 -12.77
N LEU A 45 -13.29 2.04 -13.48
CA LEU A 45 -13.70 1.56 -14.81
C LEU A 45 -15.00 0.76 -14.76
N LYS A 46 -15.17 -0.11 -13.77
CA LYS A 46 -16.41 -0.88 -13.60
C LYS A 46 -17.61 -0.01 -13.23
N LEU A 47 -17.40 1.03 -12.42
CA LEU A 47 -18.47 1.95 -12.01
C LEU A 47 -18.90 2.93 -13.12
N THR A 48 -17.98 3.25 -14.04
CA THR A 48 -18.20 4.28 -15.05
C THR A 48 -18.40 3.73 -16.46
N GLY A 49 -18.14 2.44 -16.67
CA GLY A 49 -18.32 1.76 -17.95
C GLY A 49 -19.75 1.24 -18.14
N ASP A 50 -20.26 1.38 -19.36
CA ASP A 50 -21.49 0.72 -19.81
C ASP A 50 -21.26 -0.79 -20.07
N SER A 51 -22.27 -1.53 -20.54
CA SER A 51 -22.24 -2.97 -20.88
C SER A 51 -21.07 -3.40 -21.79
N GLN A 52 -20.46 -2.47 -22.53
CA GLN A 52 -19.27 -2.70 -23.37
C GLN A 52 -17.95 -2.19 -22.77
N GLY A 53 -17.93 -1.73 -21.51
CA GLY A 53 -16.73 -1.17 -20.85
C GLY A 53 -16.35 0.23 -21.33
N ILE A 54 -17.22 0.89 -22.10
CA ILE A 54 -17.02 2.25 -22.60
C ILE A 54 -17.68 3.22 -21.62
N GLY A 55 -16.90 4.14 -21.09
CA GLY A 55 -17.31 5.12 -20.08
C GLY A 55 -16.61 6.46 -20.28
N PRO A 56 -16.95 7.48 -19.47
CA PRO A 56 -16.32 8.80 -19.54
C PRO A 56 -14.79 8.76 -19.41
N LEU A 57 -14.24 7.86 -18.57
CA LEU A 57 -12.80 7.68 -18.39
C LEU A 57 -12.08 7.00 -19.57
N THR A 58 -12.80 6.19 -20.35
CA THR A 58 -12.26 5.57 -21.57
C THR A 58 -12.39 6.49 -22.79
N LYS A 59 -13.36 7.41 -22.79
CA LYS A 59 -13.55 8.43 -23.84
C LYS A 59 -12.69 9.68 -23.65
N ALA A 60 -12.38 10.04 -22.41
CA ALA A 60 -11.50 11.17 -22.13
C ALA A 60 -10.07 10.85 -22.58
N THR A 61 -9.48 11.77 -23.34
CA THR A 61 -8.09 11.70 -23.81
C THR A 61 -7.27 12.79 -23.11
N PHE A 62 -6.12 12.42 -22.56
CA PHE A 62 -5.17 13.35 -21.96
C PHE A 62 -3.83 13.20 -22.69
N ILE A 63 -3.34 14.29 -23.29
CA ILE A 63 -2.09 14.34 -24.07
C ILE A 63 -2.06 13.24 -25.16
N GLY A 64 -3.18 13.04 -25.84
CA GLY A 64 -3.31 12.06 -26.95
C GLY A 64 -3.49 10.61 -26.53
N PHE A 65 -3.48 10.28 -25.23
CA PHE A 65 -3.71 8.92 -24.72
C PHE A 65 -5.01 8.82 -23.93
N PRO A 66 -5.69 7.66 -23.92
CA PRO A 66 -6.88 7.47 -23.10
C PRO A 66 -6.57 7.71 -21.61
N LEU A 67 -7.41 8.52 -20.96
CA LEU A 67 -7.18 9.03 -19.61
C LEU A 67 -6.97 7.92 -18.59
N HIS A 68 -7.70 6.81 -18.71
CA HIS A 68 -7.54 5.66 -17.82
C HIS A 68 -6.12 5.07 -17.85
N TYR A 69 -5.45 4.98 -19.00
CA TYR A 69 -4.05 4.51 -19.06
C TYR A 69 -3.10 5.48 -18.37
N TRP A 70 -3.30 6.78 -18.58
CA TRP A 70 -2.50 7.81 -17.93
C TRP A 70 -2.67 7.78 -16.41
N LEU A 71 -3.92 7.63 -15.95
CA LEU A 71 -4.25 7.55 -14.52
C LEU A 71 -3.66 6.29 -13.87
N VAL A 72 -3.67 5.14 -14.57
CA VAL A 72 -2.97 3.93 -14.09
C VAL A 72 -1.48 4.18 -13.99
N ALA A 73 -0.84 4.64 -15.05
CA ALA A 73 0.62 4.76 -15.10
C ALA A 73 1.15 5.81 -14.13
N GLN A 74 0.65 7.04 -14.22
CA GLN A 74 1.11 8.16 -13.40
C GLN A 74 0.52 8.11 -12.00
N GLY A 75 -0.78 7.79 -11.87
CA GLY A 75 -1.45 7.72 -10.56
C GLY A 75 -0.88 6.61 -9.68
N THR A 76 -0.55 5.44 -10.23
CA THR A 76 0.11 4.38 -9.44
C THR A 76 1.53 4.77 -9.05
N THR A 77 2.28 5.42 -9.95
CA THR A 77 3.65 5.85 -9.68
C THR A 77 3.69 6.93 -8.58
N VAL A 78 2.88 7.98 -8.73
CA VAL A 78 2.76 9.05 -7.72
C VAL A 78 2.20 8.48 -6.40
N GLY A 79 1.19 7.63 -6.47
CA GLY A 79 0.62 6.95 -5.30
C GLY A 79 1.64 6.11 -4.55
N PHE A 80 2.51 5.38 -5.26
CA PHE A 80 3.59 4.60 -4.65
C PHE A 80 4.58 5.50 -3.90
N VAL A 81 5.03 6.60 -4.51
CA VAL A 81 5.95 7.55 -3.85
C VAL A 81 5.30 8.15 -2.59
N LEU A 82 4.02 8.52 -2.65
CA LEU A 82 3.27 9.03 -1.50
C LEU A 82 3.13 7.96 -0.41
N LEU A 83 2.92 6.70 -0.76
CA LEU A 83 2.89 5.59 0.18
C LEU A 83 4.24 5.36 0.86
N CYS A 84 5.35 5.50 0.12
CA CYS A 84 6.69 5.44 0.70
C CYS A 84 6.92 6.57 1.71
N LEU A 85 6.52 7.81 1.38
CA LEU A 85 6.58 8.94 2.32
C LEU A 85 5.72 8.66 3.55
N PHE A 86 4.49 8.19 3.34
CA PHE A 86 3.57 7.86 4.43
C PHE A 86 4.11 6.72 5.32
N PHE A 87 4.78 5.73 4.73
CA PHE A 87 5.45 4.66 5.47
C PHE A 87 6.51 5.23 6.41
N VAL A 88 7.38 6.12 5.95
CA VAL A 88 8.42 6.74 6.79
C VAL A 88 7.80 7.49 7.96
N ILE A 89 6.73 8.25 7.71
CA ILE A 89 6.00 8.98 8.76
C ILE A 89 5.38 8.02 9.77
N LEU A 90 4.71 6.97 9.29
CA LEU A 90 4.03 5.98 10.11
C LEU A 90 5.02 5.16 10.94
N TRP A 91 6.14 4.76 10.34
CA TRP A 91 7.25 4.07 10.98
C TRP A 91 7.81 4.89 12.14
N ASN A 92 8.13 6.16 11.88
CA ASN A 92 8.63 7.07 12.91
C ASN A 92 7.63 7.27 14.06
N LYS A 93 6.32 7.16 13.80
CA LYS A 93 5.29 7.30 14.85
C LYS A 93 5.05 6.01 15.62
N LEU A 94 5.09 4.85 14.97
CA LEU A 94 4.74 3.57 15.59
C LEU A 94 5.95 2.85 16.20
N VAL A 95 7.08 2.87 15.51
CA VAL A 95 8.27 2.10 15.88
C VAL A 95 9.12 2.86 16.88
N LYS A 96 9.43 4.13 16.62
CA LYS A 96 10.19 4.98 17.55
C LYS A 96 9.51 5.11 18.93
N ASN A 97 8.18 5.14 18.97
CA ASN A 97 7.42 5.19 20.22
C ASN A 97 7.39 3.86 20.99
N SER A 98 7.79 2.76 20.36
CA SER A 98 7.83 1.42 20.98
C SER A 98 9.20 1.05 21.55
N GLU A 99 10.20 1.93 21.40
CA GLU A 99 11.55 1.80 21.97
C GLU A 99 11.67 2.41 23.38
N HIS A 100 10.61 3.09 23.86
CA HIS A 100 10.47 3.62 25.23
C HIS A 100 9.53 2.73 26.06
#